data_AF-A0A5N5IMW3-F1
#
_entry.id   AF-A0A5N5IMW3-F1
#
_cell.length_a   1.000
_cell.length_b   1.000
_cell.length_c   1.000
_cell.angle_alpha   90.00
_cell.angle_beta   90.00
_cell.angle_gamma   90.00
#
_symmetry.space_group_name_H-M   'P 1'
#
loop_
_entity.id
_entity.type
_entity.pdbx_description
1 polymer ?
#
loop_
_entity_poly.entity_id
_entity_poly.type
_entity_poly.pdbx_seq_one_letter_code
_entity_poly.pdbx_strand_id
1 'polypeptide(L)'
;MIIKGIASSSESKKLANKVGIPILSLNDAPHININIDGADEFDGKLQLIKGRWCAVAGKIIARFASKNVIITDSSKKVQQLGSFPLPIEVISFAQKRILG
;
A
#
# COMPACT_ATOMS: atom_id res chain seq x y z
N MET A 1 -2.54 5.00 -25.77
CA MET A 1 -1.65 4.53 -24.69
C MET A 1 -2.41 3.50 -23.88
N ILE A 2 -1.91 2.28 -23.71
CA ILE A 2 -2.59 1.22 -22.94
C ILE A 2 -1.98 1.21 -21.54
N ILE A 3 -2.81 1.40 -20.51
CA ILE A 3 -2.39 1.31 -19.11
C ILE A 3 -2.73 -0.09 -18.61
N LYS A 4 -1.79 -0.72 -17.90
CA LYS A 4 -1.99 -2.00 -17.20
C LYS A 4 -1.76 -1.77 -15.71
N GLY A 5 -2.59 -2.36 -14.87
CA GLY A 5 -2.54 -2.21 -13.42
C GLY A 5 -1.93 -3.42 -12.71
N ILE A 6 -1.40 -3.19 -11.52
CA ILE A 6 -1.07 -4.22 -10.54
C ILE A 6 -1.90 -3.89 -9.30
N ALA A 7 -2.67 -4.85 -8.81
CA ALA A 7 -3.54 -4.63 -7.68
C ALA A 7 -2.85 -5.05 -6.36
N SER A 8 -2.88 -4.17 -5.37
CA SER A 8 -2.37 -4.45 -4.02
C SER A 8 -3.33 -5.29 -3.16
N SER A 9 -4.58 -5.49 -3.62
CA SER A 9 -5.62 -6.26 -2.92
C SER A 9 -6.61 -6.88 -3.90
N SER A 10 -7.40 -7.85 -3.40
CA SER A 10 -8.53 -8.42 -4.14
C SER A 10 -9.58 -7.38 -4.52
N GLU A 11 -9.87 -6.43 -3.64
CA GLU A 11 -10.86 -5.37 -3.88
C GLU A 11 -10.39 -4.39 -4.96
N SER A 12 -9.12 -3.99 -4.95
CA SER A 12 -8.54 -3.16 -6.03
C SER A 12 -8.58 -3.88 -7.38
N LYS A 13 -8.32 -5.20 -7.39
CA LYS A 13 -8.40 -6.02 -8.61
C LYS A 13 -9.83 -6.07 -9.17
N LYS A 14 -10.84 -6.27 -8.30
CA LYS A 14 -12.25 -6.27 -8.70
C LYS A 14 -12.66 -4.94 -9.32
N LEU A 15 -12.27 -3.82 -8.69
CA LEU A 15 -12.61 -2.48 -9.20
C LEU A 15 -11.96 -2.22 -10.56
N ALA A 16 -10.68 -2.55 -10.72
CA ALA A 16 -9.97 -2.40 -11.99
C ALA A 16 -10.65 -3.20 -13.12
N ASN A 17 -11.02 -4.45 -12.85
CA ASN A 17 -11.75 -5.27 -13.82
C ASN A 17 -13.11 -4.66 -14.19
N LYS A 18 -13.85 -4.11 -13.22
CA LYS A 18 -15.16 -3.48 -13.45
C LYS A 18 -15.08 -2.29 -14.42
N VAL A 19 -13.97 -1.55 -14.40
CA VAL A 19 -13.74 -0.39 -15.27
C VAL A 19 -12.89 -0.71 -16.51
N GLY A 20 -12.58 -1.99 -16.75
CA GLY A 20 -11.86 -2.43 -17.94
C GLY A 20 -10.34 -2.18 -17.93
N ILE A 21 -9.73 -2.01 -16.76
CA ILE A 21 -8.26 -1.89 -16.64
C ILE A 21 -7.65 -3.30 -16.63
N PRO A 22 -6.77 -3.66 -17.59
CA PRO A 22 -6.08 -4.94 -17.59
C PRO A 22 -5.16 -5.07 -16.37
N ILE A 23 -5.25 -6.19 -15.65
CA ILE A 23 -4.42 -6.49 -14.48
C ILE A 23 -3.32 -7.48 -14.83
N LEU A 24 -2.09 -7.16 -14.40
CA LEU A 24 -0.92 -8.03 -14.47
C LEU A 24 -0.60 -8.67 -13.13
N SER A 25 0.12 -9.79 -13.15
CA SER A 25 0.86 -10.26 -11.98
C SER A 25 2.02 -9.32 -11.70
N LEU A 26 2.41 -9.18 -10.42
CA LEU A 26 3.63 -8.47 -10.06
C LEU A 26 4.87 -9.12 -10.70
N ASN A 27 4.87 -10.45 -10.83
CA ASN A 27 5.99 -11.20 -11.44
C ASN A 27 6.16 -10.90 -12.94
N ASP A 28 5.11 -10.42 -13.60
CA ASP A 28 5.14 -10.08 -15.04
C ASP A 28 5.45 -8.59 -15.27
N ALA A 29 5.75 -7.85 -14.19
CA ALA A 29 5.97 -6.41 -14.20
C ALA A 29 7.34 -6.07 -13.57
N PRO A 30 8.45 -6.23 -14.32
CA PRO A 30 9.79 -5.96 -13.81
C PRO A 30 10.02 -4.49 -13.44
N HIS A 31 9.19 -3.59 -13.96
CA HIS A 31 9.26 -2.16 -13.69
C HIS A 31 7.86 -1.57 -13.55
N ILE A 32 7.61 -0.84 -12.46
CA ILE A 32 6.35 -0.15 -12.21
C ILE A 32 6.59 1.36 -12.32
N ASN A 33 5.96 2.03 -13.29
CA ASN A 33 6.21 3.47 -13.50
C ASN A 33 5.70 4.32 -12.33
N ILE A 34 4.50 4.01 -11.84
CA ILE A 34 3.85 4.76 -10.78
C ILE A 34 3.06 3.81 -9.87
N ASN A 35 3.20 4.01 -8.57
CA ASN A 35 2.33 3.43 -7.55
C ASN A 35 1.47 4.54 -6.96
N ILE A 36 0.16 4.31 -6.88
CA ILE A 36 -0.82 5.24 -6.30
C ILE A 36 -1.53 4.50 -5.16
N ASP A 37 -1.44 5.04 -3.95
CA ASP A 37 -1.97 4.38 -2.75
C ASP A 37 -2.39 5.41 -1.69
N GLY A 38 -3.13 4.98 -0.67
CA GLY A 38 -3.49 5.80 0.49
C GLY A 38 -2.46 5.75 1.62
N ALA A 39 -2.71 6.46 2.71
CA ALA A 39 -2.00 6.28 3.97
C ALA A 39 -2.94 6.45 5.17
N ASP A 40 -2.58 5.79 6.27
CA ASP A 40 -3.31 5.90 7.54
C ASP A 40 -2.80 7.12 8.33
N GLU A 41 -1.52 7.48 8.21
CA GLU A 41 -0.93 8.75 8.64
C GLU A 41 0.22 9.19 7.74
N PHE A 42 0.51 10.50 7.74
CA PHE A 42 1.75 11.06 7.24
C PHE A 42 2.26 12.24 8.08
N ASP A 43 3.58 12.41 8.15
CA ASP A 43 4.22 13.53 8.85
C ASP A 43 4.76 14.62 7.90
N GLY A 44 5.33 15.69 8.47
CA GLY A 44 5.94 16.78 7.70
C GLY A 44 7.17 16.38 6.86
N LYS A 45 7.73 15.20 7.09
CA LYS A 45 8.85 14.61 6.33
C LYS A 45 8.36 13.58 5.30
N LEU A 46 7.05 13.47 5.10
CA LEU A 46 6.40 12.50 4.21
C LEU A 46 6.69 11.04 4.60
N GLN A 47 7.01 10.79 5.87
CA GLN A 47 7.02 9.44 6.41
C GLN A 47 5.57 8.99 6.63
N LEU A 48 5.30 7.70 6.45
CA LEU A 48 3.93 7.17 6.39
C LEU A 48 3.72 6.05 7.40
N ILE A 49 2.55 6.03 8.03
CA ILE A 49 1.96 4.78 8.53
C ILE A 49 0.93 4.30 7.52
N LYS A 50 1.07 3.04 7.13
CA LYS A 50 0.19 2.31 6.20
C LYS A 50 -0.04 0.91 6.74
N GLY A 51 -1.18 0.33 6.38
CA GLY A 51 -1.38 -1.11 6.53
C GLY A 51 -2.69 -1.50 7.19
N ARG A 52 -3.65 -0.56 7.32
CA ARG A 52 -5.01 -0.91 7.76
C ARG A 52 -5.65 -2.03 6.92
N TRP A 53 -5.28 -2.14 5.65
CA TRP A 53 -5.83 -3.15 4.74
C TRP A 53 -4.79 -4.17 4.25
N CYS A 54 -3.65 -3.70 3.74
CA CYS A 54 -2.66 -4.56 3.09
C CYS A 54 -1.24 -4.07 3.40
N ALA A 55 -0.70 -4.42 4.58
CA ALA A 55 0.59 -3.92 5.05
C ALA A 55 1.76 -4.36 4.16
N VAL A 56 1.87 -5.66 3.83
CA VAL A 56 3.02 -6.19 3.07
C VAL A 56 2.87 -5.94 1.57
N ALA A 57 1.75 -6.30 0.95
CA ALA A 57 1.56 -6.19 -0.50
C ALA A 57 1.77 -4.76 -1.03
N GLY A 58 1.22 -3.75 -0.33
CA GLY A 58 1.41 -2.34 -0.69
C GLY A 58 2.89 -1.91 -0.63
N LYS A 59 3.63 -2.36 0.39
CA LYS A 59 5.08 -2.06 0.51
C LYS A 59 5.90 -2.70 -0.61
N ILE A 60 5.57 -3.94 -0.99
CA ILE A 60 6.26 -4.63 -2.09
C ILE A 60 6.06 -3.85 -3.40
N ILE A 61 4.83 -3.50 -3.75
CA ILE A 61 4.55 -2.73 -4.97
C ILE A 61 5.25 -1.36 -4.94
N ALA A 62 5.16 -0.65 -3.81
CA ALA A 62 5.82 0.65 -3.63
C ALA A 62 7.34 0.58 -3.82
N ARG A 63 7.98 -0.54 -3.42
CA ARG A 63 9.42 -0.78 -3.54
C ARG A 63 9.89 -0.96 -4.98
N PHE A 64 9.05 -1.49 -5.86
CA PHE A 64 9.35 -1.70 -7.28
C PHE A 64 8.85 -0.56 -8.19
N ALA A 65 8.22 0.45 -7.62
CA ALA A 65 7.75 1.63 -8.34
C ALA A 65 8.80 2.74 -8.44
N SER A 66 8.97 3.33 -9.62
CA SER A 66 9.85 4.49 -9.83
C SER A 66 9.35 5.74 -9.09
N LYS A 67 8.02 5.87 -8.97
CA LYS A 67 7.37 6.96 -8.28
C LYS A 67 6.22 6.46 -7.43
N ASN A 68 6.17 6.94 -6.19
CA ASN A 68 5.06 6.70 -5.28
C ASN A 68 4.27 8.01 -5.12
N VAL A 69 2.95 7.92 -5.33
CA VAL A 69 2.01 9.02 -5.13
C VAL A 69 1.03 8.59 -4.06
N ILE A 70 0.99 9.34 -2.97
CA ILE A 70 0.12 9.04 -1.83
C ILE A 70 -1.05 10.01 -1.83
N ILE A 71 -2.27 9.49 -1.79
CA ILE A 71 -3.51 10.27 -1.79
C ILE A 71 -4.19 10.11 -0.43
N THR A 72 -4.34 11.20 0.30
CA THR A 72 -5.00 11.24 1.61
C THR A 72 -5.82 12.51 1.76
N ASP A 73 -6.79 12.49 2.65
CA ASP A 73 -7.40 13.71 3.16
C ASP A 73 -6.52 14.39 4.23
N SER A 74 -6.86 15.62 4.60
CA SER A 74 -6.07 16.43 5.55
C SER A 74 -6.06 15.88 6.98
N SER A 75 -7.01 15.03 7.37
CA SER A 75 -7.05 14.43 8.71
C SER A 75 -5.91 13.44 8.96
N LYS A 76 -5.24 12.97 7.90
CA LYS A 76 -4.13 12.00 7.99
C LYS A 76 -2.79 12.64 8.35
N LYS A 77 -2.71 13.98 8.34
CA LYS A 77 -1.48 14.69 8.70
C LYS A 77 -1.30 14.72 10.20
N VAL A 78 -0.15 14.27 10.68
CA VAL A 78 0.23 14.31 12.10
C VAL A 78 1.57 15.02 12.28
N GLN A 79 1.79 15.59 13.48
CA GLN A 79 3.10 16.16 13.82
C GLN A 79 4.14 15.06 14.00
N GLN A 80 3.74 13.95 14.62
CA GLN A 80 4.55 12.77 14.86
C GLN A 80 3.70 11.53 14.58
N LEU A 81 4.27 10.56 13.87
CA LEU A 81 3.61 9.28 13.58
C LEU A 81 3.30 8.50 14.86
N GLY A 82 2.17 7.81 14.86
CA GLY A 82 1.77 6.88 15.92
C GLY A 82 0.42 7.19 16.58
N SER A 83 -0.37 8.15 16.09
CA SER A 83 -1.76 8.29 16.57
C SER A 83 -2.62 7.15 16.03
N PHE A 84 -2.30 6.68 14.83
CA PHE A 84 -2.75 5.42 14.26
C PHE A 84 -1.80 4.27 14.68
N PRO A 85 -2.33 3.13 15.17
CA PRO A 85 -1.50 1.99 15.56
C PRO A 85 -0.66 1.48 14.39
N LEU A 86 0.65 1.32 14.59
CA LEU A 86 1.55 0.81 13.55
C LEU A 86 1.19 -0.65 13.19
N PRO A 87 0.73 -0.94 11.97
CA PRO A 87 0.39 -2.31 11.60
C PRO A 87 1.64 -3.18 11.43
N ILE A 88 1.66 -4.34 12.08
CA ILE A 88 2.72 -5.34 11.99
C ILE A 88 2.11 -6.66 11.53
N GLU A 89 2.53 -7.16 10.37
CA GLU A 89 2.14 -8.48 9.88
C GLU A 89 3.09 -9.52 10.48
N VAL A 90 2.51 -10.54 11.13
CA VAL A 90 3.26 -11.57 11.86
C VAL A 90 2.87 -12.95 11.35
N ILE A 91 3.84 -13.87 11.33
CA ILE A 91 3.54 -15.27 11.05
C ILE A 91 2.87 -15.85 12.30
N SER A 92 1.78 -16.58 12.11
CA SER A 92 0.91 -17.07 13.20
C SER A 92 1.66 -17.82 14.31
N PHE A 93 2.75 -18.53 13.98
CA PHE A 93 3.56 -19.25 14.99
C PHE A 93 4.20 -18.31 16.03
N ALA A 94 4.51 -17.06 15.65
CA ALA A 94 5.20 -16.09 16.50
C ALA A 94 4.25 -15.08 17.16
N GLN A 95 2.97 -15.07 16.79
CA GLN A 95 2.01 -14.02 17.17
C GLN A 95 1.98 -13.76 18.68
N LYS A 96 1.83 -14.80 19.50
CA LYS A 96 1.77 -14.66 20.97
C LYS A 96 3.05 -14.10 21.57
N ARG A 97 4.21 -14.39 20.98
CA ARG A 97 5.51 -13.91 21.46
C ARG A 97 5.75 -12.45 21.08
N ILE A 98 5.16 -11.99 19.97
CA ILE A 98 5.29 -10.60 19.50
C ILE A 98 4.27 -9.68 20.19
N LEU A 99 3.06 -10.18 20.49
CA LEU A 99 2.02 -9.44 21.21
C LEU A 99 2.14 -9.51 22.74
N GLY A 100 3.04 -10.35 23.26
CA GLY A 100 3.19 -10.67 24.68
C GLY A 100 3.96 -9.64 25.47
#